data_AF-A0A0Q4TY31-F1
#
_entry.id   AF-A0A0Q4TY31-F1
#
_cell.length_a   1.000
_cell.length_b   1.000
_cell.length_c   1.000
_cell.angle_alpha   90.00
_cell.angle_beta   90.00
_cell.angle_gamma   90.00
#
_symmetry.space_group_name_H-M   'P 1'
#
loop_
_entity.id
_entity.type
_entity.pdbx_description
1 polymer ?
#
loop_
_entity_poly.entity_id
_entity_poly.type
_entity_poly.pdbx_seq_one_letter_code
_entity_poly.pdbx_strand_id
1 'polypeptide(L)'
;MLRAEAHDELSALIELRCRNGEDPWDVIPGLPTVDEQVVISLRADALGTDGVPTATGLGLADELGYLRTIALWHPELSRAVWSLMGRLDDASR
;
A
#
# COMPACT_ATOMS: atom_id res chain seq x y z
N MET A 1 -9.39 -1.04 -13.74
CA MET A 1 -9.77 0.20 -13.05
C MET A 1 -8.86 0.42 -11.85
N LEU A 2 -8.82 -0.48 -10.85
CA LEU A 2 -7.99 -0.33 -9.64
C LEU A 2 -6.52 0.07 -9.89
N ARG A 3 -5.83 -0.55 -10.86
CA ARG A 3 -4.44 -0.18 -11.19
C ARG A 3 -4.28 1.24 -11.75
N ALA A 4 -5.27 1.72 -12.50
CA ALA A 4 -5.25 3.07 -13.05
C ALA A 4 -5.47 4.09 -11.92
N GLU A 5 -6.44 3.82 -11.04
CA GLU A 5 -6.70 4.62 -9.84
C GLU A 5 -5.49 4.67 -8.90
N ALA A 6 -4.86 3.53 -8.63
CA ALA A 6 -3.64 3.45 -7.84
C ALA A 6 -2.47 4.23 -8.48
N HIS A 7 -2.36 4.20 -9.80
CA HIS A 7 -1.37 5.00 -10.52
C HIS A 7 -1.64 6.51 -10.38
N ASP A 8 -2.90 6.92 -10.52
CA ASP A 8 -3.32 8.32 -10.38
C ASP A 8 -3.09 8.82 -8.94
N GLU A 9 -3.36 7.98 -7.94
CA GLU A 9 -3.08 8.27 -6.54
C GLU A 9 -1.58 8.47 -6.28
N LEU A 10 -0.73 7.57 -6.79
CA LEU A 10 0.73 7.72 -6.67
C LEU A 10 1.23 8.99 -7.35
N SER A 11 0.68 9.31 -8.52
CA SER A 11 1.02 10.54 -9.24
C SER A 11 0.64 11.78 -8.45
N ALA A 12 -0.58 11.80 -7.87
CA ALA A 12 -1.04 12.89 -7.02
C ALA A 12 -0.18 13.06 -5.76
N LEU A 13 0.27 11.96 -5.16
CA LEU A 13 1.14 11.98 -3.98
C LEU A 13 2.54 12.51 -4.32
N ILE A 14 3.12 12.12 -5.47
CA ILE A 14 4.38 12.71 -5.97
C ILE A 14 4.21 14.21 -6.17
N GLU A 15 3.16 14.64 -6.87
CA GLU A 15 2.89 16.06 -7.11
C GLU A 15 2.77 16.85 -5.81
N LEU A 16 2.08 16.32 -4.80
CA LEU A 16 1.95 16.94 -3.49
C LEU A 16 3.30 17.14 -2.81
N ARG A 17 4.14 16.10 -2.76
CA ARG A 17 5.48 16.16 -2.13
C ARG A 17 6.39 17.14 -2.87
N CYS A 18 6.39 17.11 -4.20
CA CYS A 18 7.14 18.06 -5.02
C CYS A 18 6.72 19.52 -4.75
N ARG A 19 5.40 19.79 -4.60
CA ARG A 19 4.91 21.14 -4.23
C ARG A 19 5.35 21.58 -2.84
N ASN A 20 5.62 20.63 -1.94
CA ASN A 20 6.15 20.90 -0.61
C ASN A 20 7.69 21.09 -0.60
N GLY A 21 8.34 20.99 -1.76
CA GLY A 21 9.77 21.22 -1.93
C GLY A 21 10.65 19.98 -1.78
N GLU A 22 10.07 18.77 -1.73
CA GLU A 22 10.83 17.51 -1.79
C GLU A 22 11.32 17.23 -3.21
N ASP A 23 12.53 16.68 -3.37
CA ASP A 23 13.06 16.28 -4.67
C ASP A 23 12.39 14.97 -5.15
N PRO A 24 11.88 14.91 -6.39
CA PRO A 24 11.27 13.70 -6.93
C PRO A 24 12.15 12.45 -6.82
N TRP A 25 13.46 12.58 -6.99
CA TRP A 25 14.41 11.47 -6.93
C TRP A 25 14.59 10.92 -5.53
N ASP A 26 14.37 11.74 -4.50
CA ASP A 26 14.35 11.30 -3.10
C ASP A 26 13.01 10.65 -2.74
N VAL A 27 11.92 11.08 -3.38
CA VAL A 27 10.57 10.56 -3.12
C VAL A 27 10.32 9.19 -3.76
N ILE A 28 10.68 9.03 -5.04
CA ILE A 28 10.34 7.85 -5.85
C ILE A 28 10.79 6.51 -5.21
N PRO A 29 12.01 6.37 -4.68
CA PRO A 29 12.46 5.11 -4.07
C PRO A 29 11.63 4.67 -2.85
N GLY A 30 10.96 5.61 -2.17
CA GLY A 30 10.13 5.35 -1.01
C GLY A 30 8.67 5.03 -1.32
N LEU A 31 8.26 5.09 -2.59
CA LEU A 31 6.88 4.83 -2.99
C LEU A 31 6.59 3.34 -3.15
N PRO A 32 5.36 2.89 -2.82
CA PRO A 32 4.93 1.56 -3.21
C PRO A 32 4.78 1.48 -4.73
N THR A 33 4.94 0.28 -5.27
CA THR A 33 4.59 0.00 -6.66
C THR A 33 3.08 0.12 -6.88
N VAL A 34 2.64 0.23 -8.13
CA VAL A 34 1.20 0.31 -8.46
C VAL A 34 0.41 -0.88 -7.90
N ASP A 35 0.93 -2.11 -8.04
CA ASP A 35 0.26 -3.30 -7.51
C ASP A 35 0.21 -3.30 -5.98
N GLU A 36 1.26 -2.81 -5.30
CA GLU A 36 1.25 -2.65 -3.85
C GLU A 36 0.27 -1.57 -3.40
N GLN A 37 0.18 -0.47 -4.14
CA GLN A 37 -0.82 0.57 -3.87
C GLN A 37 -2.24 0.03 -4.02
N VAL A 38 -2.53 -0.80 -5.02
CA VAL A 38 -3.83 -1.48 -5.12
C VAL A 38 -4.13 -2.32 -3.88
N VAL A 39 -3.16 -3.07 -3.35
CA VAL A 39 -3.33 -3.85 -2.12
C VAL A 39 -3.60 -2.94 -0.92
N ILE A 40 -2.89 -1.81 -0.82
CA ILE A 40 -3.10 -0.81 0.24
C ILE A 40 -4.51 -0.24 0.16
N SER A 41 -5.00 0.12 -1.02
CA SER A 41 -6.35 0.68 -1.21
C SER A 41 -7.45 -0.37 -0.90
N LEU A 42 -7.29 -1.62 -1.34
CA LEU A 42 -8.22 -2.72 -1.03
C LEU A 42 -8.32 -2.98 0.47
N ARG A 43 -7.18 -2.91 1.16
CA ARG A 43 -7.12 -3.01 2.62
C ARG A 43 -7.83 -1.84 3.28
N ALA A 44 -7.56 -0.62 2.81
CA ALA A 44 -8.15 0.60 3.37
C ALA A 44 -9.69 0.58 3.27
N ASP A 45 -10.21 0.18 2.10
CA ASP A 45 -11.65 0.02 1.84
C ASP A 45 -12.31 -1.01 2.79
N ALA A 46 -11.69 -2.18 2.97
CA ALA A 46 -12.23 -3.21 3.84
C ALA A 46 -12.25 -2.84 5.33
N LEU A 47 -11.41 -1.90 5.75
CA LEU A 47 -11.37 -1.38 7.11
C LEU A 47 -12.27 -0.17 7.31
N GLY A 48 -12.91 0.32 6.26
CA GLY A 48 -13.69 1.56 6.28
C GLY A 48 -12.82 2.80 6.55
N THR A 49 -11.51 2.72 6.27
CA THR A 49 -10.59 3.84 6.38
C THR A 49 -10.33 4.36 4.97
N ASP A 50 -10.95 5.48 4.58
CA ASP A 50 -10.64 6.11 3.30
C ASP A 50 -9.16 6.55 3.28
N GLY A 51 -8.30 5.78 2.61
CA GLY A 51 -6.97 6.18 2.12
C GLY A 51 -5.88 6.55 3.15
N VAL A 52 -6.16 6.58 4.44
CA VAL A 52 -5.12 6.85 5.47
C VAL A 52 -4.51 5.53 5.93
N PRO A 53 -3.18 5.33 5.82
CA PRO A 53 -2.50 4.17 6.40
C PRO A 53 -2.50 4.26 7.92
N THR A 54 -3.65 3.99 8.52
CA THR A 54 -3.77 3.80 9.96
C THR A 54 -3.29 2.40 10.29
N ALA A 55 -2.46 2.28 11.33
CA ALA A 55 -2.27 1.00 12.00
C ALA A 55 -3.67 0.51 12.39
N THR A 56 -4.03 -0.68 11.93
CA THR A 56 -5.39 -1.24 11.89
C THR A 56 -6.04 -1.43 13.25
N GLY A 57 -5.31 -1.19 14.35
CA GLY A 57 -5.67 -1.67 15.68
C GLY A 57 -5.68 -3.20 15.79
N LEU A 58 -5.43 -3.92 14.68
CA LEU A 58 -5.26 -5.35 14.60
C LEU A 58 -3.83 -5.71 15.03
N GLY A 59 -3.66 -6.88 15.66
CA GLY A 59 -2.33 -7.41 15.90
C GLY A 59 -1.62 -7.74 14.58
N LEU A 60 -0.28 -7.71 14.57
CA LEU A 60 0.54 -8.02 13.38
C LEU A 60 0.12 -9.35 12.72
N ALA A 61 -0.25 -10.36 13.51
CA ALA A 61 -0.68 -11.65 12.99
C ALA A 61 -2.01 -11.57 12.19
N ASP A 62 -2.97 -10.79 12.67
CA ASP A 62 -4.27 -10.59 12.02
C ASP A 62 -4.09 -9.81 10.71
N GLU A 63 -3.24 -8.79 10.74
CA GLU A 63 -2.86 -7.98 9.59
C GLU A 63 -2.22 -8.83 8.47
N LEU A 64 -1.25 -9.69 8.83
CA LEU A 64 -0.64 -10.62 7.88
C LEU A 64 -1.64 -11.67 7.36
N GLY A 65 -2.58 -12.12 8.19
CA GLY A 65 -3.66 -13.03 7.78
C GLY A 65 -4.62 -12.38 6.78
N TYR A 66 -4.93 -11.11 6.98
CA TYR A 66 -5.78 -10.34 6.09
C TYR A 66 -5.10 -10.11 4.73
N LEU A 67 -3.83 -9.70 4.71
CA LEU A 67 -3.04 -9.57 3.48
C LEU A 67 -3.00 -10.88 2.67
N ARG A 68 -2.80 -12.02 3.34
CA ARG A 68 -2.87 -13.34 2.68
C ARG A 68 -4.24 -13.62 2.06
N THR A 69 -5.32 -13.16 2.70
CA THR A 69 -6.68 -13.31 2.15
C THR A 69 -6.82 -12.53 0.84
N ILE A 70 -6.29 -11.30 0.76
CA ILE A 70 -6.26 -10.53 -0.50
C ILE A 70 -5.55 -11.32 -1.61
N ALA A 71 -4.40 -11.94 -1.32
CA ALA A 71 -3.68 -12.74 -2.32
C ALA A 71 -4.49 -13.96 -2.82
N LEU A 72 -5.35 -14.55 -1.98
CA LEU A 72 -6.22 -15.65 -2.39
C LEU A 72 -7.33 -15.18 -3.33
N TRP A 73 -7.91 -14.00 -3.10
CA TRP A 73 -8.96 -13.43 -3.96
C TRP A 73 -8.40 -12.77 -5.23
N HIS A 74 -7.18 -12.23 -5.15
CA HIS A 74 -6.47 -11.52 -6.21
C HIS A 74 -5.10 -12.16 -6.45
N PRO A 75 -5.04 -13.35 -7.08
CA PRO A 75 -3.78 -14.06 -7.29
C PRO A 75 -2.74 -13.24 -8.08
N GLU A 76 -3.19 -12.34 -8.95
CA GLU A 76 -2.35 -11.41 -9.70
C GLU A 76 -1.61 -10.39 -8.82
N LEU A 77 -2.08 -10.14 -7.58
CA LEU A 77 -1.44 -9.22 -6.62
C LEU A 77 -0.54 -9.96 -5.62
N SER A 78 -0.41 -11.28 -5.71
CA SER A 78 0.32 -12.09 -4.73
C SER A 78 1.72 -11.55 -4.45
N ARG A 79 2.48 -11.19 -5.50
CA ARG A 79 3.84 -10.65 -5.33
C ARG A 79 3.86 -9.36 -4.51
N ALA A 80 2.93 -8.45 -4.78
CA ALA A 80 2.79 -7.19 -4.06
C ALA A 80 2.40 -7.42 -2.59
N VAL A 81 1.48 -8.35 -2.35
CA VAL A 81 1.08 -8.76 -1.01
C VAL A 81 2.29 -9.26 -0.21
N TRP A 82 3.08 -10.19 -0.76
CA TRP A 82 4.25 -10.73 -0.07
C TRP A 82 5.32 -9.67 0.20
N SER A 83 5.53 -8.73 -0.72
CA SER A 83 6.42 -7.59 -0.54
C SER A 83 5.98 -6.70 0.64
N LEU A 84 4.69 -6.36 0.70
CA LEU A 84 4.11 -5.58 1.81
C LEU A 84 4.19 -6.30 3.15
N MET A 85 3.91 -7.61 3.17
CA MET A 85 4.05 -8.43 4.38
C MET A 85 5.48 -8.42 4.91
N GLY A 86 6.49 -8.55 4.03
CA GLY A 86 7.90 -8.47 4.43
C GLY A 86 8.26 -7.12 5.02
N ARG A 87 7.84 -6.01 4.38
CA ARG A 87 8.06 -4.66 4.89
C ARG A 87 7.40 -4.41 6.25
N LEU A 88 6.21 -4.97 6.46
CA LEU A 88 5.50 -4.83 7.73
C LEU A 88 6.18 -5.64 8.86
N ASP A 89 6.64 -6.85 8.55
CA ASP A 89 7.40 -7.68 9.49
C ASP A 89 8.71 -6.98 9.90
N ASP A 90 9.46 -6.45 8.92
CA ASP A 90 10.68 -5.66 9.15
C ASP A 90 10.42 -4.42 10.00
N ALA A 91 9.31 -3.70 9.77
CA ALA A 91 8.95 -2.50 10.52
C ALA A 91 8.46 -2.80 11.96
N SER A 92 8.03 -4.04 12.23
CA SER A 92 7.55 -4.47 13.55
C SER A 92 8.67 -4.92 14.50
N ARG A 93 9.89 -5.06 13.97
CA ARG A 93 11.08 -5.54 14.68
C ARG A 93 11.89 -4.40 15.28
#